data_AF-A0A3R6M7J1-F1
#
_entry.id   AF-A0A3R6M7J1-F1
#
_cell.length_a   1.000
_cell.length_b   1.000
_cell.length_c   1.000
_cell.angle_alpha   90.00
_cell.angle_beta   90.00
_cell.angle_gamma   90.00
#
_symmetry.space_group_name_H-M   'P 1'
#
loop_
_entity.id
_entity.type
_entity.pdbx_description
1 polymer ?
#
loop_
_entity_poly.entity_id
_entity_poly.type
_entity_poly.pdbx_seq_one_letter_code
_entity_poly.pdbx_strand_id
1 'polypeptide(L)'
;MCGIVGYIGTEQAAPIILDGLSKLEYRGYDSAGMAIFDGEKINTRKAVGRLKVLENLTHGGENMKGTSGIGHTRWATHGAPSDINSHPHMNNAGTIAVVHNGIIENYIPLKKKMQDKGYQFVSETDTEVLAHLLDYYYKGNPLEAITKVLHRVEGSYALGIMFADQPDKIFAARKDSPLIVGKSDNGSFIASDVPAILKYTRTVYYVDNQEVVELQQGSLRFFSVDEEEIEKQPVTIDWDANAAEKAGYEHFMLKEIYEQPKTINDTISPRIKDNDIVIEELNMSDEEIKEITKIHIVACGSAYHTGVTAKYVIEGLARIPVEVDVASEFRYRDPILQKGNMVIVISQSGETADTLAALRESRERGFKVLGIVNVVGSSIAREADSVMYTWAGPEIAVATTKAYSAQLTALYMLAMKFARVRGTIDQEKFAGMLTDLRCLPDQIELLLGQKEKIQHFANRYVGARDIFFIGRGIDYAISLEGSLKLKEISYIHSEAYAAGELKHGTISLIEDGTLVVALATQPDLFQKTISNMVEVKARGAFVMAVTIEGNKAIEKAADYVIYIPETNPYFTNSLAIIPLQLFSYYVAVGRGCDVDKPRNLAKSVTVE
;
A
#
# COMPACT_ATOMS: atom_id res chain seq x y z
N MET A 1 -7.58 5.67 0.04
CA MET A 1 -7.13 7.06 0.25
C MET A 1 -7.71 7.94 -0.85
N CYS A 2 -8.07 9.18 -0.61
CA CYS A 2 -8.45 10.07 -1.72
C CYS A 2 -7.24 10.47 -2.61
N GLY A 3 -7.50 11.05 -3.78
CA GLY A 3 -6.48 11.62 -4.67
C GLY A 3 -6.63 13.13 -4.81
N ILE A 4 -5.54 13.90 -4.76
CA ILE A 4 -5.51 15.35 -5.04
C ILE A 4 -4.66 15.60 -6.26
N VAL A 5 -5.14 16.47 -7.15
CA VAL A 5 -4.35 17.08 -8.23
C VAL A 5 -4.65 18.58 -8.30
N GLY A 6 -3.64 19.41 -8.47
CA GLY A 6 -3.78 20.83 -8.75
C GLY A 6 -2.81 21.27 -9.83
N TYR A 7 -3.18 22.29 -10.59
CA TYR A 7 -2.34 22.86 -11.63
C TYR A 7 -2.54 24.37 -11.72
N ILE A 8 -1.44 25.10 -11.84
CA ILE A 8 -1.42 26.51 -12.22
C ILE A 8 -0.31 26.76 -13.25
N GLY A 9 -0.68 27.33 -14.40
CA GLY A 9 0.30 27.60 -15.45
C GLY A 9 -0.29 28.23 -16.71
N THR A 10 0.24 27.85 -17.86
CA THR A 10 -0.11 28.42 -19.17
C THR A 10 -1.19 27.63 -19.93
N GLU A 11 -1.42 26.37 -19.55
CA GLU A 11 -2.34 25.47 -20.24
C GLU A 11 -3.72 25.43 -19.56
N GLN A 12 -4.72 24.82 -20.22
CA GLN A 12 -6.02 24.63 -19.58
C GLN A 12 -5.90 23.61 -18.43
N ALA A 13 -6.34 24.00 -17.25
CA ALA A 13 -6.18 23.21 -16.04
C ALA A 13 -7.06 21.95 -16.00
N ALA A 14 -8.29 22.02 -16.51
CA ALA A 14 -9.25 20.92 -16.39
C ALA A 14 -8.78 19.61 -17.05
N PRO A 15 -8.26 19.59 -18.29
CA PRO A 15 -7.73 18.36 -18.90
C PRO A 15 -6.52 17.78 -18.14
N ILE A 16 -5.63 18.64 -17.63
CA ILE A 16 -4.45 18.22 -16.85
C ILE A 16 -4.88 17.57 -15.52
N ILE A 17 -5.84 18.19 -14.84
CA ILE A 17 -6.39 17.67 -13.59
C ILE A 17 -7.09 16.33 -13.84
N LEU A 18 -7.89 16.19 -14.90
CA LEU A 18 -8.51 14.91 -15.26
C LEU A 18 -7.49 13.81 -15.55
N ASP A 19 -6.44 14.12 -16.32
CA ASP A 19 -5.35 13.19 -16.62
C ASP A 19 -4.67 12.74 -15.32
N GLY A 20 -4.29 13.67 -14.45
CA GLY A 20 -3.66 13.34 -13.17
C GLY A 20 -4.57 12.53 -12.24
N LEU A 21 -5.86 12.90 -12.12
CA LEU A 21 -6.83 12.17 -11.30
C LEU A 21 -7.04 10.75 -11.83
N SER A 22 -6.96 10.52 -13.14
CA SER A 22 -7.09 9.17 -13.73
C SER A 22 -5.98 8.24 -13.23
N LYS A 23 -4.77 8.79 -13.01
CA LYS A 23 -3.63 8.07 -12.43
C LYS A 23 -3.77 7.84 -10.92
N LEU A 24 -4.71 8.51 -10.24
CA LEU A 24 -4.97 8.37 -8.80
C LEU A 24 -6.27 7.62 -8.48
N GLU A 25 -7.03 7.17 -9.48
CA GLU A 25 -8.32 6.50 -9.29
C GLU A 25 -8.18 5.13 -8.57
N TYR A 26 -6.97 4.61 -8.41
CA TYR A 26 -6.69 3.43 -7.58
C TYR A 26 -6.71 3.73 -6.07
N ARG A 27 -6.59 5.02 -5.70
CA ARG A 27 -6.63 5.45 -4.30
C ARG A 27 -8.09 5.54 -3.82
N GLY A 28 -8.98 6.11 -4.63
CA GLY A 28 -10.41 6.31 -4.33
C GLY A 28 -11.23 6.52 -5.61
N TYR A 29 -12.47 6.03 -5.61
CA TYR A 29 -13.33 5.95 -6.80
C TYR A 29 -14.83 6.07 -6.50
N ASP A 30 -15.20 6.52 -5.30
CA ASP A 30 -16.61 6.69 -4.90
C ASP A 30 -17.24 7.93 -5.54
N SER A 31 -16.42 8.97 -5.74
CA SER A 31 -16.80 10.20 -6.43
C SER A 31 -15.59 11.02 -6.87
N ALA A 32 -15.80 12.01 -7.73
CA ALA A 32 -14.75 12.93 -8.19
C ALA A 32 -15.27 14.35 -8.41
N GLY A 33 -14.39 15.34 -8.39
CA GLY A 33 -14.73 16.70 -8.75
C GLY A 33 -13.52 17.60 -9.00
N MET A 34 -13.78 18.80 -9.53
CA MET A 34 -12.76 19.84 -9.73
C MET A 34 -13.34 21.25 -9.60
N ALA A 35 -12.46 22.19 -9.28
CA ALA A 35 -12.68 23.63 -9.23
C ALA A 35 -11.68 24.29 -10.19
N ILE A 36 -12.18 25.12 -11.09
CA ILE A 36 -11.38 25.87 -12.07
C ILE A 36 -11.74 27.34 -11.99
N PHE A 37 -10.74 28.21 -11.98
CA PHE A 37 -10.95 29.66 -12.07
C PHE A 37 -11.02 30.09 -13.54
N ASP A 38 -12.16 30.66 -13.96
CA ASP A 38 -12.43 30.98 -15.38
C ASP A 38 -11.98 32.39 -15.83
N GLY A 39 -11.38 33.16 -14.92
CA GLY A 39 -11.04 34.57 -15.11
C GLY A 39 -11.94 35.52 -14.32
N GLU A 40 -13.13 35.08 -13.93
CA GLU A 40 -14.10 35.87 -13.16
C GLU A 40 -14.46 35.21 -11.82
N LYS A 41 -14.63 33.88 -11.82
CA LYS A 41 -15.09 33.12 -10.65
C LYS A 41 -14.56 31.69 -10.65
N ILE A 42 -14.69 31.04 -9.49
CA ILE A 42 -14.39 29.61 -9.34
C ILE A 42 -15.63 28.81 -9.74
N ASN A 43 -15.48 27.93 -10.74
CA ASN A 43 -16.52 27.00 -11.16
C ASN A 43 -16.21 25.59 -10.66
N THR A 44 -17.19 24.95 -10.01
CA THR A 44 -17.08 23.57 -9.55
C THR A 44 -17.95 22.62 -10.37
N ARG A 45 -17.42 21.42 -10.61
CA ARG A 45 -18.17 20.27 -11.14
C ARG A 45 -17.80 19.04 -10.33
N LYS A 46 -18.83 18.28 -9.94
CA LYS A 46 -18.72 17.12 -9.05
C LYS A 46 -19.65 16.02 -9.55
N ALA A 47 -19.23 14.78 -9.39
CA ALA A 47 -20.01 13.63 -9.79
C ALA A 47 -19.73 12.44 -8.87
N VAL A 48 -20.79 11.80 -8.39
CA VAL A 48 -20.75 10.48 -7.76
C VAL A 48 -20.39 9.40 -8.78
N GLY A 49 -19.60 8.42 -8.35
CA GLY A 49 -19.08 7.35 -9.19
C GLY A 49 -17.66 7.61 -9.69
N ARG A 50 -17.26 6.78 -10.66
CA ARG A 50 -15.90 6.79 -11.23
C ARG A 50 -15.58 8.10 -11.94
N LEU A 51 -14.29 8.41 -12.10
CA LEU A 51 -13.81 9.64 -12.72
C LEU A 51 -14.40 9.86 -14.12
N LYS A 52 -14.68 8.77 -14.84
CA LYS A 52 -15.30 8.82 -16.18
C LYS A 52 -16.62 9.58 -16.21
N VAL A 53 -17.39 9.56 -15.12
CA VAL A 53 -18.65 10.32 -15.01
C VAL A 53 -18.37 11.81 -15.05
N LEU A 54 -17.38 12.28 -14.27
CA LEU A 54 -16.95 13.67 -14.26
C LEU A 54 -16.36 14.09 -15.62
N GLU A 55 -15.51 13.24 -16.21
CA GLU A 55 -14.91 13.47 -17.53
C GLU A 55 -15.99 13.67 -18.61
N ASN A 56 -17.02 12.82 -18.63
CA ASN A 56 -18.13 12.95 -19.57
C ASN A 56 -18.95 14.24 -19.30
N LEU A 57 -19.23 14.55 -18.03
CA LEU A 57 -19.98 15.74 -17.62
C LEU A 57 -19.29 17.04 -18.06
N THR A 58 -17.95 17.07 -18.04
CA THR A 58 -17.15 18.25 -18.41
C THR A 58 -16.66 18.21 -19.86
N HIS A 59 -16.98 17.16 -20.61
CA HIS A 59 -16.50 16.90 -21.98
C HIS A 59 -14.97 16.91 -22.04
N GLY A 60 -14.33 16.10 -21.21
CA GLY A 60 -12.87 16.05 -21.10
C GLY A 60 -12.25 17.35 -20.56
N GLY A 61 -13.05 18.20 -19.91
CA GLY A 61 -12.62 19.49 -19.38
C GLY A 61 -12.84 20.67 -20.32
N GLU A 62 -13.29 20.47 -21.58
CA GLU A 62 -13.53 21.56 -22.54
C GLU A 62 -14.52 22.61 -22.03
N ASN A 63 -15.48 22.19 -21.20
CA ASN A 63 -16.52 23.06 -20.64
C ASN A 63 -16.07 23.83 -19.39
N MET A 64 -14.83 23.65 -18.92
CA MET A 64 -14.29 24.32 -17.73
C MET A 64 -12.99 25.05 -18.08
N LYS A 65 -13.13 26.24 -18.65
CA LYS A 65 -11.99 27.07 -19.07
C LYS A 65 -11.29 27.70 -17.87
N GLY A 66 -9.96 27.79 -17.95
CA GLY A 66 -9.11 28.39 -16.92
C GLY A 66 -7.75 27.71 -16.83
N THR A 67 -6.74 28.45 -16.35
CA THR A 67 -5.36 27.95 -16.25
C THR A 67 -4.91 27.68 -14.81
N SER A 68 -5.83 27.79 -13.85
CA SER A 68 -5.64 27.52 -12.43
C SER A 68 -6.79 26.68 -11.90
N GLY A 69 -6.48 25.58 -11.22
CA GLY A 69 -7.48 24.66 -10.72
C GLY A 69 -6.99 23.60 -9.75
N ILE A 70 -7.93 23.01 -9.01
CA ILE A 70 -7.73 21.86 -8.12
C ILE A 70 -8.81 20.80 -8.38
N GLY A 71 -8.48 19.53 -8.17
CA GLY A 71 -9.37 18.40 -8.35
C GLY A 71 -9.09 17.26 -7.39
N HIS A 72 -10.07 16.36 -7.29
CA HIS A 72 -10.12 15.34 -6.26
C HIS A 72 -10.83 14.06 -6.71
N THR A 73 -10.31 12.91 -6.27
CA THR A 73 -11.04 11.63 -6.23
C THR A 73 -11.24 11.19 -4.79
N ARG A 74 -12.45 10.75 -4.45
CA ARG A 74 -12.85 10.51 -3.06
C ARG A 74 -12.99 9.03 -2.74
N TRP A 75 -12.54 8.68 -1.53
CA TRP A 75 -12.90 7.48 -0.78
C TRP A 75 -13.68 7.95 0.46
N ALA A 76 -14.97 7.60 0.55
CA ALA A 76 -15.84 8.19 1.56
C ALA A 76 -15.54 7.66 2.97
N THR A 77 -15.23 8.57 3.91
CA THR A 77 -15.12 8.27 5.35
C THR A 77 -16.33 8.84 6.13
N HIS A 78 -16.56 10.16 6.00
CA HIS A 78 -17.69 10.87 6.59
C HIS A 78 -18.71 11.29 5.53
N GLY A 79 -19.97 10.88 5.67
CA GLY A 79 -21.03 11.20 4.72
C GLY A 79 -21.00 10.31 3.46
N ALA A 80 -22.18 9.81 3.08
CA ALA A 80 -22.32 8.87 1.97
C ALA A 80 -21.83 9.47 0.63
N PRO A 81 -21.34 8.65 -0.31
CA PRO A 81 -21.00 9.10 -1.67
C PRO A 81 -22.16 9.84 -2.33
N SER A 82 -21.97 11.12 -2.64
CA SER A 82 -22.94 11.98 -3.30
C SER A 82 -22.24 13.18 -3.95
N ASP A 83 -22.89 13.85 -4.90
CA ASP A 83 -22.35 15.08 -5.50
C ASP A 83 -22.13 16.17 -4.44
N ILE A 84 -23.00 16.23 -3.42
CA ILE A 84 -22.91 17.19 -2.31
C ILE A 84 -21.66 16.94 -1.48
N ASN A 85 -21.42 15.70 -1.07
CA ASN A 85 -20.27 15.30 -0.24
C ASN A 85 -18.96 15.16 -1.04
N SER A 86 -19.01 15.26 -2.36
CA SER A 86 -17.81 15.26 -3.20
C SER A 86 -17.02 16.56 -3.04
N HIS A 87 -15.70 16.45 -3.13
CA HIS A 87 -14.81 17.60 -3.19
C HIS A 87 -14.74 18.14 -4.63
N PRO A 88 -14.35 19.41 -4.85
CA PRO A 88 -14.00 20.43 -3.86
C PRO A 88 -15.20 20.96 -3.05
N HIS A 89 -14.94 21.36 -1.80
CA HIS A 89 -15.89 22.15 -0.99
C HIS A 89 -15.63 23.64 -1.17
N MET A 90 -16.68 24.46 -1.01
CA MET A 90 -16.60 25.92 -1.15
C MET A 90 -17.17 26.63 0.07
N ASN A 91 -16.76 27.88 0.29
CA ASN A 91 -17.46 28.77 1.23
C ASN A 91 -18.82 29.23 0.65
N ASN A 92 -19.69 29.83 1.47
CA ASN A 92 -21.03 30.27 1.06
C ASN A 92 -21.02 31.25 -0.13
N ALA A 93 -19.97 32.08 -0.25
CA ALA A 93 -19.84 33.06 -1.32
C ALA A 93 -19.28 32.48 -2.63
N GLY A 94 -18.78 31.23 -2.61
CA GLY A 94 -18.15 30.60 -3.78
C GLY A 94 -16.79 31.21 -4.16
N THR A 95 -16.12 31.90 -3.23
CA THR A 95 -14.84 32.59 -3.46
C THR A 95 -13.62 31.80 -2.97
N ILE A 96 -13.82 30.76 -2.15
CA ILE A 96 -12.76 29.87 -1.67
C ILE A 96 -13.14 28.44 -1.97
N ALA A 97 -12.22 27.66 -2.56
CA ALA A 97 -12.41 26.24 -2.82
C ALA A 97 -11.30 25.40 -2.19
N VAL A 98 -11.65 24.24 -1.64
CA VAL A 98 -10.74 23.33 -0.93
C VAL A 98 -10.96 21.88 -1.36
N VAL A 99 -9.86 21.18 -1.63
CA VAL A 99 -9.80 19.71 -1.69
C VAL A 99 -8.98 19.19 -0.52
N HIS A 100 -9.36 18.02 0.01
CA HIS A 100 -8.77 17.47 1.23
C HIS A 100 -8.62 15.95 1.16
N ASN A 101 -7.45 15.46 1.58
CA ASN A 101 -7.20 14.07 1.92
C ASN A 101 -6.85 14.00 3.41
N GLY A 102 -7.56 13.19 4.20
CA GLY A 102 -7.34 13.08 5.64
C GLY A 102 -8.66 13.11 6.40
N ILE A 103 -8.58 13.33 7.71
CA ILE A 103 -9.73 13.48 8.61
C ILE A 103 -9.46 14.66 9.55
N ILE A 104 -10.41 15.61 9.60
CA ILE A 104 -10.42 16.67 10.60
C ILE A 104 -11.18 16.17 11.83
N GLU A 105 -10.46 15.70 12.85
CA GLU A 105 -11.04 15.01 14.01
C GLU A 105 -11.94 15.93 14.86
N ASN A 106 -11.55 17.20 14.99
CA ASN A 106 -12.31 18.19 15.75
C ASN A 106 -13.33 18.97 14.88
N TYR A 107 -13.80 18.40 13.76
CA TYR A 107 -14.74 19.09 12.88
C TYR A 107 -16.08 19.42 13.55
N ILE A 108 -16.57 18.60 14.48
CA ILE A 108 -17.86 18.82 15.17
C ILE A 108 -17.88 20.15 15.95
N PRO A 109 -16.95 20.40 16.89
CA PRO A 109 -16.92 21.68 17.60
C PRO A 109 -16.62 22.86 16.67
N LEU A 110 -15.81 22.67 15.62
CA LEU A 110 -15.52 23.71 14.63
C LEU A 110 -16.75 24.06 13.79
N LYS A 111 -17.52 23.07 13.33
CA LYS A 111 -18.77 23.23 12.58
C LYS A 111 -19.78 24.02 13.39
N LYS A 112 -19.98 23.65 14.66
CA LYS A 112 -20.87 24.38 15.58
C LYS A 112 -20.44 25.86 15.72
N LYS A 113 -19.15 26.12 15.94
CA LYS A 113 -18.61 27.48 16.04
C LYS A 113 -18.85 28.31 14.78
N MET A 114 -18.77 27.71 13.60
CA MET A 114 -19.04 28.39 12.33
C MET A 114 -20.55 28.62 12.13
N GLN A 115 -21.40 27.67 12.49
CA GLN A 115 -22.86 27.85 12.47
C GLN A 115 -23.31 28.99 13.39
N ASP A 116 -22.74 29.09 14.60
CA ASP A 116 -23.00 30.19 15.54
C ASP A 116 -22.58 31.57 14.97
N LYS A 117 -21.67 31.59 13.99
CA LYS A 117 -21.25 32.78 13.25
C LYS A 117 -22.07 33.05 11.98
N GLY A 118 -23.07 32.22 11.70
CA GLY A 118 -23.99 32.39 10.55
C GLY A 118 -23.61 31.61 9.29
N TYR A 119 -22.57 30.76 9.34
CA TYR A 119 -22.23 29.90 8.21
C TYR A 119 -23.24 28.76 8.04
N GLN A 120 -23.60 28.48 6.79
CA GLN A 120 -24.50 27.39 6.44
C GLN A 120 -23.71 26.24 5.83
N PHE A 121 -23.84 25.07 6.43
CA PHE A 121 -23.22 23.83 5.96
C PHE A 121 -24.22 23.06 5.11
N VAL A 122 -23.81 22.59 3.94
CA VAL A 122 -24.65 21.79 3.04
C VAL A 122 -24.20 20.34 2.96
N SER A 123 -23.00 20.00 3.44
CA SER A 123 -22.49 18.64 3.46
C SER A 123 -22.47 18.00 4.85
N GLU A 124 -22.26 16.68 4.83
CA GLU A 124 -22.01 15.87 6.02
C GLU A 124 -20.51 15.67 6.27
N THR A 125 -19.66 16.27 5.43
CA THR A 125 -18.20 16.05 5.47
C THR A 125 -17.56 16.91 6.54
N ASP A 126 -16.49 16.39 7.12
CA ASP A 126 -15.55 17.13 7.95
C ASP A 126 -14.90 18.28 7.16
N THR A 127 -14.64 18.04 5.86
CA THR A 127 -13.89 18.95 4.97
C THR A 127 -14.55 20.31 4.75
N GLU A 128 -15.89 20.39 4.73
CA GLU A 128 -16.59 21.66 4.52
C GLU A 128 -16.24 22.71 5.59
N VAL A 129 -15.88 22.27 6.80
CA VAL A 129 -15.45 23.15 7.88
C VAL A 129 -14.21 23.96 7.51
N LEU A 130 -13.32 23.41 6.69
CA LEU A 130 -12.08 24.07 6.25
C LEU A 130 -12.40 25.27 5.35
N ALA A 131 -13.34 25.12 4.41
CA ALA A 131 -13.72 26.20 3.50
C ALA A 131 -14.31 27.40 4.28
N HIS A 132 -15.12 27.13 5.30
CA HIS A 132 -15.69 28.19 6.14
C HIS A 132 -14.67 28.80 7.12
N LEU A 133 -13.76 28.00 7.67
CA LEU A 133 -12.71 28.51 8.54
C LEU A 133 -11.73 29.42 7.77
N LEU A 134 -11.36 29.04 6.54
CA LEU A 134 -10.55 29.88 5.66
C LEU A 134 -11.26 31.21 5.41
N ASP A 135 -12.53 31.18 5.02
CA ASP A 135 -13.34 32.40 4.83
C ASP A 135 -13.36 33.28 6.09
N TYR A 136 -13.57 32.69 7.26
CA TYR A 136 -13.63 33.42 8.53
C TYR A 136 -12.30 34.11 8.89
N TYR A 137 -11.16 33.50 8.57
CA TYR A 137 -9.83 34.04 8.87
C TYR A 137 -9.26 34.91 7.73
N TYR A 138 -9.84 34.84 6.54
CA TYR A 138 -9.33 35.55 5.36
C TYR A 138 -9.56 37.06 5.45
N LYS A 139 -8.46 37.81 5.38
CA LYS A 139 -8.44 39.29 5.39
C LYS A 139 -7.60 39.86 4.26
N GLY A 140 -7.57 39.17 3.12
CA GLY A 140 -6.74 39.52 1.96
C GLY A 140 -5.32 38.94 1.98
N ASN A 141 -4.98 38.11 2.97
CA ASN A 141 -3.72 37.37 3.04
C ASN A 141 -4.02 35.86 3.14
N PRO A 142 -3.82 35.08 2.06
CA PRO A 142 -4.10 33.64 2.05
C PRO A 142 -3.21 32.86 3.03
N LEU A 143 -1.92 33.18 3.10
CA LEU A 143 -0.96 32.46 3.93
C LEU A 143 -1.37 32.56 5.41
N GLU A 144 -1.62 33.78 5.89
CA GLU A 144 -2.08 34.04 7.26
C GLU A 144 -3.42 33.35 7.57
N ALA A 145 -4.34 33.29 6.60
CA ALA A 145 -5.61 32.59 6.79
C ALA A 145 -5.39 31.09 6.93
N ILE A 146 -4.56 30.50 6.06
CA ILE A 146 -4.23 29.07 6.08
C ILE A 146 -3.55 28.71 7.38
N THR A 147 -2.47 29.41 7.78
CA THR A 147 -1.74 29.12 9.03
C THR A 147 -2.67 29.20 10.24
N LYS A 148 -3.56 30.20 10.33
CA LYS A 148 -4.56 30.28 11.40
C LYS A 148 -5.54 29.11 11.43
N VAL A 149 -5.92 28.58 10.28
CA VAL A 149 -6.74 27.36 10.21
C VAL A 149 -5.94 26.16 10.70
N LEU A 150 -4.70 25.99 10.22
CA LEU A 150 -3.84 24.85 10.59
C LEU A 150 -3.59 24.76 12.10
N HIS A 151 -3.48 25.89 12.80
CA HIS A 151 -3.35 25.95 14.27
C HIS A 151 -4.59 25.48 15.06
N ARG A 152 -5.74 25.29 14.40
CA ARG A 152 -7.02 25.00 15.06
C ARG A 152 -7.61 23.65 14.68
N VAL A 153 -7.12 23.06 13.61
CA VAL A 153 -7.60 21.76 13.13
C VAL A 153 -6.77 20.65 13.76
N GLU A 154 -7.47 19.63 14.22
CA GLU A 154 -6.87 18.39 14.74
C GLU A 154 -7.12 17.26 13.74
N GLY A 155 -6.26 16.24 13.77
CA GLY A 155 -6.24 15.16 12.78
C GLY A 155 -5.18 15.35 11.68
N SER A 156 -5.43 14.70 10.54
CA SER A 156 -4.54 14.62 9.38
C SER A 156 -5.16 15.29 8.16
N TYR A 157 -4.34 15.93 7.34
CA TYR A 157 -4.79 16.63 6.13
C TYR A 157 -3.68 16.78 5.08
N ALA A 158 -4.06 16.69 3.81
CA ALA A 158 -3.36 17.28 2.69
C ALA A 158 -4.39 18.10 1.92
N LEU A 159 -4.08 19.37 1.67
CA LEU A 159 -5.01 20.37 1.18
C LEU A 159 -4.53 20.95 -0.15
N GLY A 160 -5.48 21.20 -1.04
CA GLY A 160 -5.33 22.11 -2.17
C GLY A 160 -6.37 23.21 -2.05
N ILE A 161 -5.96 24.48 -2.15
CA ILE A 161 -6.78 25.64 -1.79
C ILE A 161 -6.68 26.71 -2.89
N MET A 162 -7.83 27.26 -3.28
CA MET A 162 -7.93 28.38 -4.22
C MET A 162 -8.70 29.55 -3.59
N PHE A 163 -8.26 30.77 -3.88
CA PHE A 163 -8.95 32.01 -3.53
C PHE A 163 -9.25 32.79 -4.82
N ALA A 164 -10.51 33.20 -5.01
CA ALA A 164 -10.96 33.84 -6.24
C ALA A 164 -10.31 35.21 -6.51
N ASP A 165 -9.88 35.91 -5.45
CA ASP A 165 -9.18 37.20 -5.53
C ASP A 165 -7.65 37.06 -5.63
N GLN A 166 -7.13 35.83 -5.68
CA GLN A 166 -5.72 35.51 -5.90
C GLN A 166 -5.58 34.53 -7.09
N PRO A 167 -6.02 34.90 -8.30
CA PRO A 167 -6.18 33.98 -9.42
C PRO A 167 -4.86 33.42 -9.97
N ASP A 168 -3.75 34.09 -9.67
CA ASP A 168 -2.38 33.72 -10.03
C ASP A 168 -1.71 32.80 -9.00
N LYS A 169 -2.47 32.32 -7.99
CA LYS A 169 -1.95 31.48 -6.90
C LYS A 169 -2.84 30.30 -6.59
N ILE A 170 -2.21 29.18 -6.25
CA ILE A 170 -2.84 28.04 -5.56
C ILE A 170 -2.02 27.76 -4.31
N PHE A 171 -2.67 27.32 -3.24
CA PHE A 171 -1.99 26.94 -2.01
C PHE A 171 -2.14 25.46 -1.73
N ALA A 172 -1.10 24.86 -1.15
CA ALA A 172 -1.10 23.50 -0.67
C ALA A 172 -0.70 23.48 0.80
N ALA A 173 -1.24 22.56 1.61
CA ALA A 173 -0.81 22.40 3.00
C ALA A 173 -0.87 20.94 3.42
N ARG A 174 0.04 20.51 4.29
CA ARG A 174 0.18 19.10 4.65
C ARG A 174 0.36 18.89 6.16
N LYS A 175 -0.27 17.86 6.69
CA LYS A 175 0.01 17.21 7.97
C LYS A 175 -0.44 15.75 7.91
N ASP A 176 0.48 14.82 8.04
CA ASP A 176 0.27 13.36 8.14
C ASP A 176 -0.39 12.66 6.93
N SER A 177 -0.96 13.40 5.96
CA SER A 177 -1.40 12.86 4.67
C SER A 177 -0.38 13.16 3.56
N PRO A 178 -0.13 12.26 2.60
CA PRO A 178 0.85 12.49 1.53
C PRO A 178 0.49 13.66 0.61
N LEU A 179 1.48 14.50 0.34
CA LEU A 179 1.38 15.61 -0.61
C LEU A 179 2.76 15.91 -1.18
N ILE A 180 2.81 16.08 -2.50
CA ILE A 180 3.99 16.53 -3.23
C ILE A 180 3.60 17.70 -4.12
N VAL A 181 4.60 18.49 -4.48
CA VAL A 181 4.45 19.54 -5.50
C VAL A 181 5.46 19.33 -6.63
N GLY A 182 5.02 19.61 -7.85
CA GLY A 182 5.83 19.48 -9.05
C GLY A 182 6.09 20.85 -9.67
N LYS A 183 7.24 20.99 -10.33
CA LYS A 183 7.57 22.21 -11.09
C LYS A 183 7.95 21.84 -12.51
N SER A 184 7.38 22.52 -13.50
CA SER A 184 7.84 22.54 -14.88
C SER A 184 7.92 23.98 -15.41
N ASP A 185 8.44 24.15 -16.62
CA ASP A 185 8.49 25.46 -17.27
C ASP A 185 7.10 26.01 -17.59
N ASN A 186 6.12 25.12 -17.79
CA ASN A 186 4.75 25.47 -18.19
C ASN A 186 3.78 25.63 -17.00
N GLY A 187 4.20 25.26 -15.79
CA GLY A 187 3.35 25.40 -14.61
C GLY A 187 3.85 24.67 -13.38
N SER A 188 3.09 24.82 -12.30
CA SER A 188 3.32 24.18 -11.02
C SER A 188 2.15 23.27 -10.68
N PHE A 189 2.44 22.17 -9.99
CA PHE A 189 1.49 21.08 -9.77
C PHE A 189 1.40 20.73 -8.29
N ILE A 190 0.22 20.34 -7.84
CA ILE A 190 0.00 19.65 -6.56
C ILE A 190 -0.41 18.22 -6.90
N ALA A 191 0.12 17.24 -6.19
CA ALA A 191 -0.39 15.88 -6.27
C ALA A 191 -0.29 15.16 -4.93
N SER A 192 -1.23 14.26 -4.65
CA SER A 192 -1.09 13.34 -3.52
C SER A 192 -0.13 12.17 -3.82
N ASP A 193 0.28 12.01 -5.08
CA ASP A 193 1.28 11.01 -5.50
C ASP A 193 1.94 11.37 -6.84
N VAL A 194 3.17 10.90 -7.01
CA VAL A 194 4.05 11.15 -8.17
C VAL A 194 3.42 10.78 -9.53
N PRO A 195 2.78 9.61 -9.73
CA PRO A 195 2.24 9.21 -11.04
C PRO A 195 1.29 10.23 -11.67
N ALA A 196 0.59 11.03 -10.87
CA ALA A 196 -0.38 12.02 -11.34
C ALA A 196 0.25 13.17 -12.14
N ILE A 197 1.53 13.46 -11.93
CA ILE A 197 2.21 14.61 -12.52
C ILE A 197 3.43 14.23 -13.37
N LEU A 198 3.80 12.94 -13.42
CA LEU A 198 4.99 12.47 -14.15
C LEU A 198 5.00 12.77 -15.64
N LYS A 199 3.81 12.84 -16.27
CA LYS A 199 3.67 13.23 -17.67
C LYS A 199 4.12 14.67 -17.92
N TYR A 200 4.04 15.51 -16.89
CA TYR A 200 4.25 16.96 -16.97
C TYR A 200 5.56 17.42 -16.34
N THR A 201 6.07 16.70 -15.34
CA THR A 201 7.36 16.99 -14.71
C THR A 201 7.96 15.77 -14.02
N ARG A 202 9.30 15.71 -14.02
CA ARG A 202 10.09 14.77 -13.20
C ARG A 202 10.70 15.43 -11.95
N THR A 203 10.58 16.76 -11.83
CA THR A 203 11.13 17.54 -10.73
C THR A 203 10.04 17.73 -9.67
N VAL A 204 10.17 17.00 -8.56
CA VAL A 204 9.19 17.04 -7.47
C VAL A 204 9.83 17.52 -6.18
N TYR A 205 9.02 18.08 -5.30
CA TYR A 205 9.40 18.45 -3.95
C TYR A 205 8.41 17.77 -2.99
N TYR A 206 8.96 17.13 -1.96
CA TYR A 206 8.16 16.58 -0.88
C TYR A 206 7.82 17.69 0.11
N VAL A 207 6.52 17.82 0.40
CA VAL A 207 6.02 18.76 1.42
C VAL A 207 6.10 18.05 2.75
N ASP A 208 6.73 18.63 3.77
CA ASP A 208 6.80 18.03 5.10
C ASP A 208 5.58 18.40 5.96
N ASN A 209 5.49 17.80 7.15
CA ASN A 209 4.39 18.06 8.06
C ASN A 209 4.39 19.54 8.50
N GLN A 210 3.21 20.13 8.54
CA GLN A 210 2.98 21.52 8.94
C GLN A 210 3.67 22.54 8.01
N GLU A 211 3.78 22.21 6.73
CA GLU A 211 4.24 23.15 5.71
C GLU A 211 3.08 23.63 4.84
N VAL A 212 3.19 24.87 4.37
CA VAL A 212 2.32 25.50 3.38
C VAL A 212 3.15 25.81 2.14
N VAL A 213 2.61 25.52 0.96
CA VAL A 213 3.24 25.83 -0.32
C VAL A 213 2.37 26.83 -1.07
N GLU A 214 2.97 27.95 -1.50
CA GLU A 214 2.39 28.84 -2.51
C GLU A 214 2.89 28.41 -3.89
N LEU A 215 1.96 28.14 -4.80
CA LEU A 215 2.22 27.77 -6.18
C LEU A 215 1.82 28.92 -7.10
N GLN A 216 2.74 29.31 -7.97
CA GLN A 216 2.50 30.22 -9.10
C GLN A 216 3.02 29.55 -10.38
N GLN A 217 2.80 30.16 -11.54
CA GLN A 217 3.33 29.65 -12.81
C GLN A 217 4.86 29.48 -12.74
N GLY A 218 5.33 28.23 -12.73
CA GLY A 218 6.75 27.88 -12.70
C GLY A 218 7.49 28.22 -11.39
N SER A 219 6.78 28.60 -10.33
CA SER A 219 7.36 28.99 -9.04
C SER A 219 6.67 28.28 -7.88
N LEU A 220 7.48 27.88 -6.90
CA LEU A 220 7.08 27.23 -5.66
C LEU A 220 7.77 27.95 -4.51
N ARG A 221 7.01 28.36 -3.49
CA ARG A 221 7.55 28.91 -2.23
C ARG A 221 6.98 28.13 -1.06
N PHE A 222 7.84 27.71 -0.15
CA PHE A 222 7.50 26.88 1.00
C PHE A 222 7.55 27.72 2.27
N PHE A 223 6.61 27.48 3.17
CA PHE A 223 6.49 28.21 4.43
C PHE A 223 6.21 27.25 5.58
N SER A 224 6.74 27.56 6.74
CA SER A 224 6.34 26.92 8.01
C SER A 224 4.96 27.42 8.45
N VAL A 225 4.37 26.76 9.45
CA VAL A 225 3.17 27.27 10.14
C VAL A 225 3.37 28.64 10.80
N ASP A 226 4.62 29.02 11.08
CA ASP A 226 5.01 30.32 11.63
C ASP A 226 5.25 31.39 10.54
N GLU A 227 4.90 31.09 9.29
CA GLU A 227 5.02 31.99 8.12
C GLU A 227 6.47 32.28 7.71
N GLU A 228 7.43 31.47 8.16
CA GLU A 228 8.84 31.57 7.76
C GLU A 228 9.09 30.82 6.45
N GLU A 229 9.83 31.42 5.53
CA GLU A 229 10.16 30.79 4.23
C GLU A 229 11.19 29.67 4.39
N ILE A 230 10.93 28.53 3.76
CA ILE A 230 11.74 27.31 3.84
C ILE A 230 12.37 27.03 2.48
N GLU A 231 13.67 26.73 2.45
CA GLU A 231 14.31 26.21 1.25
C GLU A 231 14.14 24.69 1.14
N LYS A 232 13.69 24.21 -0.02
CA LYS A 232 13.55 22.79 -0.34
C LYS A 232 14.40 22.41 -1.53
N GLN A 233 14.99 21.21 -1.47
CA GLN A 233 15.72 20.64 -2.59
C GLN A 233 14.80 19.80 -3.47
N PRO A 234 14.88 19.93 -4.82
CA PRO A 234 14.13 19.08 -5.72
C PRO A 234 14.65 17.64 -5.70
N VAL A 235 13.74 16.70 -5.96
CA VAL A 235 14.03 15.30 -6.23
C VAL A 235 13.63 15.00 -7.67
N THR A 236 14.53 14.37 -8.42
CA THR A 236 14.25 13.88 -9.77
C THR A 236 13.68 12.46 -9.69
N ILE A 237 12.57 12.23 -10.39
CA ILE A 237 11.98 10.89 -10.47
C ILE A 237 12.53 10.12 -11.66
N ASP A 238 13.25 9.04 -11.37
CA ASP A 238 14.00 8.25 -12.36
C ASP A 238 13.20 7.12 -13.01
N TRP A 239 12.02 6.76 -12.48
CA TRP A 239 11.20 5.70 -13.05
C TRP A 239 10.23 6.20 -14.13
N ASP A 240 9.86 5.32 -15.07
CA ASP A 240 9.04 5.66 -16.24
C ASP A 240 7.54 5.51 -15.97
N ALA A 241 6.72 6.45 -16.47
CA ALA A 241 5.26 6.43 -16.33
C ALA A 241 4.63 5.15 -16.91
N ASN A 242 5.27 4.54 -17.92
CA ASN A 242 4.88 3.24 -18.49
C ASN A 242 4.84 2.11 -17.45
N ALA A 243 5.62 2.19 -16.37
CA ALA A 243 5.60 1.19 -15.30
C ALA A 243 4.24 1.13 -14.57
N ALA A 244 3.47 2.23 -14.62
CA ALA A 244 2.14 2.36 -14.05
C ALA A 244 1.00 2.08 -15.05
N GLU A 245 1.31 1.53 -16.24
CA GLU A 245 0.32 1.11 -17.23
C GLU A 245 0.11 -0.41 -17.24
N LYS A 246 -0.99 -0.89 -17.84
CA LYS A 246 -1.29 -2.33 -17.91
C LYS A 246 -0.38 -3.11 -18.86
N ALA A 247 0.40 -2.45 -19.72
CA ALA A 247 1.39 -3.07 -20.60
C ALA A 247 0.89 -4.31 -21.39
N GLY A 248 -0.36 -4.28 -21.87
CA GLY A 248 -0.97 -5.37 -22.63
C GLY A 248 -1.64 -6.47 -21.80
N TYR A 249 -1.56 -6.42 -20.46
CA TYR A 249 -2.33 -7.30 -19.58
C TYR A 249 -3.77 -6.78 -19.39
N GLU A 250 -4.71 -7.70 -19.14
CA GLU A 250 -6.12 -7.33 -18.89
C GLU A 250 -6.29 -6.53 -17.59
N HIS A 251 -5.50 -6.88 -16.57
CA HIS A 251 -5.57 -6.34 -15.21
C HIS A 251 -4.17 -6.00 -14.70
N PHE A 252 -4.06 -4.97 -13.87
CA PHE A 252 -2.82 -4.64 -13.16
C PHE A 252 -2.38 -5.80 -12.27
N MET A 253 -3.31 -6.46 -11.58
CA MET A 253 -2.96 -7.59 -10.70
C MET A 253 -2.25 -8.70 -11.48
N LEU A 254 -2.71 -9.03 -12.69
CA LEU A 254 -2.07 -10.04 -13.52
C LEU A 254 -0.68 -9.59 -13.97
N LYS A 255 -0.54 -8.35 -14.46
CA LYS A 255 0.77 -7.76 -14.79
C LYS A 255 1.73 -7.88 -13.62
N GLU A 256 1.29 -7.49 -12.43
CA GLU A 256 2.13 -7.46 -11.23
C GLU A 256 2.52 -8.86 -10.74
N ILE A 257 1.64 -9.86 -10.88
CA ILE A 257 2.00 -11.28 -10.67
C ILE A 257 3.15 -11.68 -11.62
N TYR A 258 3.06 -11.28 -12.89
CA TYR A 258 4.08 -11.59 -13.90
C TYR A 258 5.38 -10.78 -13.75
N GLU A 259 5.35 -9.65 -13.04
CA GLU A 259 6.54 -8.83 -12.75
C GLU A 259 7.35 -9.34 -11.55
N GLN A 260 6.89 -10.38 -10.85
CA GLN A 260 7.56 -10.92 -9.66
C GLN A 260 9.00 -11.40 -9.89
N PRO A 261 9.35 -12.11 -10.99
CA PRO A 261 10.75 -12.48 -11.27
C PRO A 261 11.68 -11.27 -11.29
N LYS A 262 11.31 -10.26 -12.08
CA LYS A 262 12.05 -8.99 -12.18
C LYS A 262 12.12 -8.30 -10.83
N THR A 263 10.99 -8.20 -10.13
CA THR A 263 10.89 -7.54 -8.81
C THR A 263 11.84 -8.16 -7.79
N ILE A 264 11.89 -9.48 -7.71
CA ILE A 264 12.81 -10.20 -6.82
C ILE A 264 14.26 -9.90 -7.21
N ASN A 265 14.58 -9.93 -8.51
CA ASN A 265 15.92 -9.58 -8.97
C ASN A 265 16.32 -8.13 -8.65
N ASP A 266 15.41 -7.17 -8.84
CA ASP A 266 15.62 -5.75 -8.51
C ASP A 266 15.78 -5.54 -6.99
N THR A 267 15.13 -6.38 -6.17
CA THR A 267 15.30 -6.38 -4.70
C THR A 267 16.69 -6.91 -4.30
N ILE A 268 17.16 -7.97 -4.96
CA ILE A 268 18.38 -8.71 -4.61
C ILE A 268 19.64 -8.01 -5.13
N SER A 269 19.64 -7.64 -6.41
CA SER A 269 20.84 -7.23 -7.16
C SER A 269 21.67 -6.13 -6.50
N PRO A 270 21.09 -5.05 -5.94
CA PRO A 270 21.87 -3.99 -5.29
C PRO A 270 22.63 -4.45 -4.03
N ARG A 271 22.20 -5.56 -3.44
CA ARG A 271 22.61 -6.03 -2.11
C ARG A 271 23.47 -7.28 -2.15
N ILE A 272 23.73 -7.82 -3.33
CA ILE A 272 24.69 -8.90 -3.50
C ILE A 272 25.98 -8.33 -4.06
N LYS A 273 27.05 -8.37 -3.27
CA LYS A 273 28.40 -7.92 -3.66
C LYS A 273 29.40 -9.02 -3.30
N ASP A 274 30.25 -9.42 -4.25
CA ASP A 274 31.32 -10.42 -4.05
C ASP A 274 30.84 -11.73 -3.40
N ASN A 275 29.65 -12.22 -3.78
CA ASN A 275 28.98 -13.39 -3.18
C ASN A 275 28.71 -13.26 -1.67
N ASP A 276 28.51 -12.04 -1.20
CA ASP A 276 27.98 -11.72 0.12
C ASP A 276 26.73 -10.84 0.02
N ILE A 277 26.00 -10.75 1.12
CA ILE A 277 24.87 -9.85 1.29
C ILE A 277 25.34 -8.58 2.01
N VAL A 278 25.29 -7.46 1.29
CA VAL A 278 25.67 -6.13 1.78
C VAL A 278 24.43 -5.23 1.74
N ILE A 279 23.91 -4.91 2.92
CA ILE A 279 22.74 -4.03 3.10
C ILE A 279 23.25 -2.73 3.70
N GLU A 280 23.70 -1.80 2.86
CA GLU A 280 24.27 -0.51 3.29
C GLU A 280 23.23 0.33 4.04
N GLU A 281 21.97 0.20 3.63
CA GLU A 281 20.87 0.96 4.19
C GLU A 281 20.48 0.53 5.61
N LEU A 282 21.00 -0.61 6.08
CA LEU A 282 20.80 -1.06 7.46
C LEU A 282 21.51 -0.13 8.45
N ASN A 283 22.65 0.46 8.06
CA ASN A 283 23.47 1.34 8.88
C ASN A 283 23.80 0.76 10.28
N MET A 284 24.19 -0.51 10.31
CA MET A 284 24.60 -1.23 11.51
C MET A 284 25.93 -1.93 11.30
N SER A 285 26.78 -1.87 12.31
CA SER A 285 27.99 -2.70 12.41
C SER A 285 27.65 -4.17 12.70
N ASP A 286 28.59 -5.06 12.41
CA ASP A 286 28.44 -6.48 12.72
C ASP A 286 28.35 -6.71 14.25
N GLU A 287 28.98 -5.86 15.07
CA GLU A 287 28.86 -5.85 16.53
C GLU A 287 27.43 -5.50 16.98
N GLU A 288 26.83 -4.43 16.43
CA GLU A 288 25.45 -4.06 16.75
C GLU A 288 24.45 -5.15 16.35
N ILE A 289 24.67 -5.84 15.22
CA ILE A 289 23.85 -6.98 14.80
C ILE A 289 23.95 -8.14 15.82
N LYS A 290 25.14 -8.37 16.40
CA LYS A 290 25.33 -9.40 17.44
C LYS A 290 24.63 -9.04 18.76
N GLU A 291 24.49 -7.75 19.05
CA GLU A 291 23.77 -7.26 20.24
C GLU A 291 22.25 -7.37 20.15
N ILE A 292 21.68 -7.62 18.96
CA ILE A 292 20.24 -7.85 18.80
C ILE A 292 19.83 -9.11 19.57
N THR A 293 18.93 -8.95 20.54
CA THR A 293 18.41 -10.02 21.40
C THR A 293 17.00 -10.45 21.00
N LYS A 294 16.23 -9.59 20.34
CA LYS A 294 14.87 -9.86 19.85
C LYS A 294 14.50 -8.91 18.71
N ILE A 295 13.68 -9.39 17.78
CA ILE A 295 13.12 -8.57 16.69
C ILE A 295 11.60 -8.52 16.85
N HIS A 296 11.03 -7.34 16.76
CA HIS A 296 9.59 -7.11 16.63
C HIS A 296 9.29 -6.74 15.18
N ILE A 297 8.41 -7.48 14.51
CA ILE A 297 7.93 -7.16 13.17
C ILE A 297 6.50 -6.64 13.27
N VAL A 298 6.26 -5.41 12.83
CA VAL A 298 4.96 -4.76 12.97
C VAL A 298 4.45 -4.30 11.59
N ALA A 299 3.27 -4.78 11.19
CA ALA A 299 2.70 -4.49 9.87
C ALA A 299 1.19 -4.78 9.81
N CYS A 300 0.56 -4.55 8.65
CA CYS A 300 -0.86 -4.86 8.40
C CYS A 300 -1.03 -5.73 7.13
N GLY A 301 -2.08 -6.55 7.11
CA GLY A 301 -2.50 -7.33 5.92
C GLY A 301 -1.39 -8.23 5.35
N SER A 302 -1.21 -8.22 4.02
CA SER A 302 -0.16 -9.01 3.36
C SER A 302 1.26 -8.73 3.88
N ALA A 303 1.55 -7.49 4.32
CA ALA A 303 2.85 -7.16 4.91
C ALA A 303 3.04 -7.78 6.30
N TYR A 304 1.96 -7.99 7.05
CA TYR A 304 2.01 -8.79 8.28
C TYR A 304 2.31 -10.26 7.98
N HIS A 305 1.75 -10.85 6.91
CA HIS A 305 2.02 -12.23 6.53
C HIS A 305 3.48 -12.48 6.11
N THR A 306 4.16 -11.50 5.50
CA THR A 306 5.61 -11.61 5.27
C THR A 306 6.38 -11.64 6.59
N GLY A 307 5.95 -10.87 7.59
CA GLY A 307 6.45 -10.93 8.96
C GLY A 307 6.26 -12.30 9.63
N VAL A 308 5.07 -12.90 9.50
CA VAL A 308 4.80 -14.26 10.00
C VAL A 308 5.73 -15.28 9.36
N THR A 309 6.00 -15.15 8.05
CA THR A 309 6.99 -16.00 7.37
C THR A 309 8.41 -15.74 7.90
N ALA A 310 8.80 -14.47 8.02
CA ALA A 310 10.13 -14.06 8.47
C ALA A 310 10.43 -14.51 9.91
N LYS A 311 9.43 -14.64 10.79
CA LYS A 311 9.60 -15.26 12.10
C LYS A 311 10.27 -16.63 12.00
N TYR A 312 9.72 -17.53 11.18
CA TYR A 312 10.27 -18.88 11.01
C TYR A 312 11.68 -18.85 10.40
N VAL A 313 11.92 -17.95 9.44
CA VAL A 313 13.20 -17.85 8.73
C VAL A 313 14.30 -17.27 9.63
N ILE A 314 14.04 -16.16 10.32
CA ILE A 314 14.99 -15.49 11.21
C ILE A 314 15.29 -16.35 12.44
N GLU A 315 14.27 -16.93 13.09
CA GLU A 315 14.49 -17.84 14.23
C GLU A 315 15.23 -19.11 13.81
N GLY A 316 14.95 -19.62 12.60
CA GLY A 316 15.58 -20.79 12.03
C GLY A 316 17.04 -20.58 11.63
N LEU A 317 17.37 -19.40 11.07
CA LEU A 317 18.71 -19.08 10.56
C LEU A 317 19.56 -18.33 11.59
N ALA A 318 19.11 -17.17 12.06
CA ALA A 318 19.88 -16.26 12.91
C ALA A 318 19.76 -16.56 14.41
N ARG A 319 18.81 -17.44 14.79
CA ARG A 319 18.53 -17.81 16.19
C ARG A 319 18.16 -16.61 17.07
N ILE A 320 17.51 -15.61 16.46
CA ILE A 320 16.98 -14.43 17.16
C ILE A 320 15.47 -14.63 17.34
N PRO A 321 14.93 -14.55 18.57
CA PRO A 321 13.48 -14.56 18.81
C PRO A 321 12.77 -13.46 18.02
N VAL A 322 11.66 -13.80 17.36
CA VAL A 322 10.85 -12.84 16.60
C VAL A 322 9.42 -12.81 17.12
N GLU A 323 8.92 -11.61 17.43
CA GLU A 323 7.50 -11.35 17.68
C GLU A 323 6.92 -10.63 16.46
N VAL A 324 5.72 -11.02 16.04
CA VAL A 324 5.06 -10.42 14.87
C VAL A 324 3.70 -9.92 15.33
N ASP A 325 3.44 -8.64 15.12
CA ASP A 325 2.23 -7.98 15.58
C ASP A 325 1.48 -7.32 14.43
N VAL A 326 0.15 -7.37 14.52
CA VAL A 326 -0.71 -6.49 13.74
C VAL A 326 -0.53 -5.07 14.28
N ALA A 327 -0.23 -4.10 13.42
CA ALA A 327 0.18 -2.77 13.86
C ALA A 327 -0.87 -2.03 14.70
N SER A 328 -2.16 -2.23 14.39
CA SER A 328 -3.27 -1.67 15.18
C SER A 328 -3.22 -2.15 16.63
N GLU A 329 -2.95 -3.44 16.86
CA GLU A 329 -2.90 -4.02 18.21
C GLU A 329 -1.61 -3.68 18.95
N PHE A 330 -0.50 -3.54 18.23
CA PHE A 330 0.81 -3.26 18.82
C PHE A 330 0.81 -2.00 19.68
N ARG A 331 0.20 -0.91 19.19
CA ARG A 331 0.19 0.37 19.90
C ARG A 331 -0.76 0.39 21.11
N TYR A 332 -1.84 -0.37 21.05
CA TYR A 332 -2.89 -0.34 22.09
C TYR A 332 -2.64 -1.30 23.25
N ARG A 333 -1.63 -2.17 23.15
CA ARG A 333 -1.29 -3.16 24.19
C ARG A 333 -0.14 -2.77 25.12
N ASP A 334 0.39 -1.54 25.01
CA ASP A 334 1.61 -1.09 25.69
C ASP A 334 2.79 -2.06 25.45
N PRO A 335 3.45 -2.01 24.28
CA PRO A 335 4.38 -3.04 23.83
C PRO A 335 5.62 -3.13 24.73
N ILE A 336 6.01 -4.37 25.05
CA ILE A 336 7.17 -4.67 25.91
C ILE A 336 8.45 -4.62 25.09
N LEU A 337 9.09 -3.45 25.07
CA LEU A 337 10.38 -3.24 24.42
C LEU A 337 11.52 -3.17 25.46
N GLN A 338 12.64 -3.83 25.18
CA GLN A 338 13.80 -3.97 26.07
C GLN A 338 15.10 -3.71 25.31
N LYS A 339 16.16 -3.30 26.02
CA LYS A 339 17.48 -3.07 25.42
C LYS A 339 17.94 -4.29 24.60
N GLY A 340 18.41 -4.04 23.38
CA GLY A 340 18.78 -5.08 22.41
C GLY A 340 17.63 -5.52 21.50
N ASN A 341 16.41 -5.02 21.71
CA ASN A 341 15.32 -5.20 20.75
C ASN A 341 15.52 -4.30 19.52
N MET A 342 15.18 -4.85 18.36
CA MET A 342 15.06 -4.12 17.10
C MET A 342 13.60 -4.17 16.65
N VAL A 343 13.09 -3.06 16.11
CA VAL A 343 11.75 -3.00 15.51
C VAL A 343 11.88 -2.91 14.00
N ILE A 344 11.13 -3.75 13.28
CA ILE A 344 11.02 -3.73 11.83
C ILE A 344 9.56 -3.43 11.49
N VAL A 345 9.34 -2.34 10.77
CA VAL A 345 8.01 -2.03 10.21
C VAL A 345 7.98 -2.33 8.73
N ILE A 346 6.90 -2.94 8.24
CA ILE A 346 6.78 -3.34 6.84
C ILE A 346 5.54 -2.68 6.24
N SER A 347 5.71 -1.90 5.17
CA SER A 347 4.59 -1.30 4.45
C SER A 347 4.94 -1.10 2.98
N GLN A 348 4.12 -1.64 2.06
CA GLN A 348 4.30 -1.39 0.64
C GLN A 348 4.25 0.12 0.34
N SER A 349 3.20 0.79 0.82
CA SER A 349 2.99 2.22 0.54
C SER A 349 3.90 3.13 1.36
N GLY A 350 4.36 2.69 2.53
CA GLY A 350 5.04 3.54 3.50
C GLY A 350 4.14 4.58 4.18
N GLU A 351 2.82 4.48 3.99
CA GLU A 351 1.81 5.44 4.47
C GLU A 351 0.72 4.78 5.34
N THR A 352 0.86 3.48 5.65
CA THR A 352 -0.14 2.76 6.45
C THR A 352 -0.21 3.35 7.86
N ALA A 353 -1.36 3.92 8.25
CA ALA A 353 -1.49 4.73 9.47
C ALA A 353 -1.05 3.98 10.74
N ASP A 354 -1.57 2.78 10.97
CA ASP A 354 -1.22 1.97 12.14
C ASP A 354 0.27 1.61 12.19
N THR A 355 0.85 1.30 11.02
CA THR A 355 2.28 0.94 10.92
C THR A 355 3.17 2.17 11.17
N LEU A 356 2.77 3.34 10.68
CA LEU A 356 3.45 4.60 10.96
C LEU A 356 3.33 4.98 12.44
N ALA A 357 2.17 4.77 13.07
CA ALA A 357 1.97 4.98 14.50
C ALA A 357 2.89 4.05 15.33
N ALA A 358 2.98 2.77 14.98
CA ALA A 358 3.88 1.83 15.64
C ALA A 358 5.36 2.21 15.50
N LEU A 359 5.77 2.75 14.33
CA LEU A 359 7.10 3.32 14.14
C LEU A 359 7.35 4.48 15.10
N ARG A 360 6.45 5.47 15.13
CA ARG A 360 6.57 6.68 15.96
C ARG A 360 6.67 6.31 17.44
N GLU A 361 5.78 5.46 17.93
CA GLU A 361 5.80 4.99 19.31
C GLU A 361 7.10 4.26 19.68
N SER A 362 7.60 3.40 18.78
CA SER A 362 8.86 2.68 19.01
C SER A 362 10.05 3.64 19.13
N ARG A 363 10.08 4.69 18.29
CA ARG A 363 11.12 5.72 18.33
C ARG A 363 11.00 6.61 19.57
N GLU A 364 9.80 7.01 19.96
CA GLU A 364 9.54 7.77 21.19
C GLU A 364 10.03 7.00 22.44
N ARG A 365 9.92 5.67 22.43
CA ARG A 365 10.45 4.79 23.47
C ARG A 365 11.97 4.54 23.37
N GLY A 366 12.64 5.10 22.36
CA GLY A 366 14.10 5.06 22.19
C GLY A 366 14.64 3.82 21.46
N PHE A 367 13.80 3.09 20.69
CA PHE A 367 14.21 1.91 19.94
C PHE A 367 14.49 2.23 18.47
N LYS A 368 15.54 1.62 17.92
CA LYS A 368 15.87 1.73 16.49
C LYS A 368 14.81 1.01 15.66
N VAL A 369 14.32 1.68 14.63
CA VAL A 369 13.31 1.16 13.70
C VAL A 369 13.87 1.06 12.28
N LEU A 370 13.78 -0.14 11.70
CA LEU A 370 14.01 -0.40 10.28
C LEU A 370 12.67 -0.40 9.52
N GLY A 371 12.53 0.47 8.53
CA GLY A 371 11.41 0.44 7.59
C GLY A 371 11.73 -0.40 6.36
N ILE A 372 10.93 -1.43 6.07
CA ILE A 372 10.95 -2.13 4.77
C ILE A 372 9.78 -1.60 3.93
N VAL A 373 10.10 -0.77 2.94
CA VAL A 373 9.10 0.00 2.17
C VAL A 373 9.38 -0.01 0.68
N ASN A 374 8.35 0.21 -0.14
CA ASN A 374 8.53 0.26 -1.60
C ASN A 374 8.58 1.69 -2.15
N VAL A 375 7.88 2.63 -1.51
CA VAL A 375 7.75 4.01 -2.00
C VAL A 375 8.83 4.90 -1.40
N VAL A 376 9.71 5.40 -2.26
CA VAL A 376 10.76 6.38 -1.92
C VAL A 376 10.12 7.66 -1.42
N GLY A 377 10.64 8.20 -0.31
CA GLY A 377 10.14 9.45 0.26
C GLY A 377 8.77 9.35 0.93
N SER A 378 8.25 8.14 1.16
CA SER A 378 7.06 7.93 1.99
C SER A 378 7.27 8.33 3.45
N SER A 379 6.20 8.49 4.23
CA SER A 379 6.28 8.90 5.63
C SER A 379 7.11 7.94 6.48
N ILE A 380 6.89 6.63 6.36
CA ILE A 380 7.74 5.62 7.04
C ILE A 380 9.20 5.74 6.58
N ALA A 381 9.45 5.97 5.29
CA ALA A 381 10.82 6.11 4.77
C ALA A 381 11.55 7.35 5.30
N ARG A 382 10.82 8.44 5.58
CA ARG A 382 11.42 9.66 6.16
C ARG A 382 11.63 9.55 7.67
N GLU A 383 10.77 8.82 8.36
CA GLU A 383 10.74 8.79 9.83
C GLU A 383 11.48 7.60 10.45
N ALA A 384 11.75 6.52 9.72
CA ALA A 384 12.53 5.38 10.23
C ALA A 384 14.02 5.74 10.39
N ASP A 385 14.73 5.06 11.30
CA ASP A 385 16.16 5.28 11.50
C ASP A 385 17.00 4.68 10.36
N SER A 386 16.52 3.57 9.80
CA SER A 386 17.08 2.89 8.63
C SER A 386 15.96 2.45 7.68
N VAL A 387 16.20 2.43 6.38
CA VAL A 387 15.17 2.09 5.38
C VAL A 387 15.72 1.15 4.32
N MET A 388 15.09 -0.01 4.17
CA MET A 388 15.38 -0.96 3.10
C MET A 388 14.29 -0.88 2.03
N TYR A 389 14.63 -0.28 0.89
CA TYR A 389 13.70 -0.19 -0.23
C TYR A 389 13.55 -1.52 -0.96
N THR A 390 12.31 -1.94 -1.21
CA THR A 390 12.05 -3.21 -1.90
C THR A 390 12.26 -3.12 -3.42
N TRP A 391 12.23 -1.93 -4.01
CA TRP A 391 12.44 -1.72 -5.45
C TRP A 391 11.50 -2.53 -6.36
N ALA A 392 10.28 -2.84 -5.91
CA ALA A 392 9.28 -3.57 -6.70
C ALA A 392 8.64 -2.74 -7.83
N GLY A 393 8.98 -1.45 -7.92
CA GLY A 393 8.31 -0.47 -8.75
C GLY A 393 6.86 -0.20 -8.30
N PRO A 394 6.11 0.64 -9.03
CA PRO A 394 4.73 0.95 -8.70
C PRO A 394 3.84 -0.30 -8.70
N GLU A 395 3.01 -0.47 -7.67
CA GLU A 395 2.00 -1.53 -7.57
C GLU A 395 0.63 -0.87 -7.47
N ILE A 396 -0.20 -1.07 -8.49
CA ILE A 396 -1.46 -0.36 -8.75
C ILE A 396 -2.66 -1.19 -8.29
N ALA A 397 -2.64 -2.51 -8.48
CA ALA A 397 -3.75 -3.35 -8.02
C ALA A 397 -3.86 -3.30 -6.50
N VAL A 398 -5.08 -3.17 -5.98
CA VAL A 398 -5.31 -3.06 -4.53
C VAL A 398 -4.73 -4.28 -3.79
N ALA A 399 -4.99 -5.48 -4.30
CA ALA A 399 -4.43 -6.71 -3.75
C ALA A 399 -2.92 -6.79 -4.01
N THR A 400 -2.13 -6.77 -2.94
CA THR A 400 -0.67 -6.90 -2.99
C THR A 400 -0.22 -8.21 -3.65
N THR A 401 0.76 -8.14 -4.56
CA THR A 401 1.37 -9.32 -5.21
C THR A 401 2.89 -9.22 -5.22
N LYS A 402 3.48 -8.45 -6.13
CA LYS A 402 4.94 -8.31 -6.24
C LYS A 402 5.59 -7.65 -5.05
N ALA A 403 4.89 -6.75 -4.35
CA ALA A 403 5.44 -6.18 -3.12
C ALA A 403 5.52 -7.20 -1.99
N TYR A 404 4.62 -8.19 -1.93
CA TYR A 404 4.75 -9.32 -0.98
C TYR A 404 6.05 -10.10 -1.25
N SER A 405 6.29 -10.46 -2.51
CA SER A 405 7.49 -11.19 -2.93
C SER A 405 8.79 -10.40 -2.70
N ALA A 406 8.77 -9.09 -2.93
CA ALA A 406 9.90 -8.21 -2.67
C ALA A 406 10.20 -8.08 -1.17
N GLN A 407 9.16 -7.85 -0.33
CA GLN A 407 9.28 -7.78 1.12
C GLN A 407 9.82 -9.09 1.71
N LEU A 408 9.30 -10.22 1.24
CA LEU A 408 9.74 -11.54 1.66
C LEU A 408 11.22 -11.78 1.32
N THR A 409 11.64 -11.38 0.12
CA THR A 409 13.03 -11.45 -0.33
C THR A 409 13.96 -10.55 0.50
N ALA A 410 13.51 -9.34 0.84
CA ALA A 410 14.23 -8.43 1.73
C ALA A 410 14.45 -9.06 3.13
N LEU A 411 13.43 -9.69 3.69
CA LEU A 411 13.50 -10.40 4.98
C LEU A 411 14.42 -11.62 4.93
N TYR A 412 14.46 -12.35 3.81
CA TYR A 412 15.41 -13.45 3.62
C TYR A 412 16.85 -12.96 3.64
N MET A 413 17.16 -11.88 2.91
CA MET A 413 18.50 -11.30 2.91
C MET A 413 18.91 -10.82 4.30
N LEU A 414 17.99 -10.19 5.04
CA LEU A 414 18.23 -9.77 6.41
C LEU A 414 18.52 -10.97 7.33
N ALA A 415 17.71 -12.03 7.24
CA ALA A 415 17.90 -13.25 8.02
C ALA A 415 19.25 -13.93 7.71
N MET A 416 19.63 -14.02 6.44
CA MET A 416 20.91 -14.58 6.00
C MET A 416 22.10 -13.73 6.47
N LYS A 417 22.03 -12.40 6.34
CA LYS A 417 23.07 -11.47 6.85
C LYS A 417 23.24 -11.63 8.36
N PHE A 418 22.14 -11.64 9.12
CA PHE A 418 22.19 -11.80 10.57
C PHE A 418 22.75 -13.17 10.97
N ALA A 419 22.36 -14.25 10.28
CA ALA A 419 22.88 -15.58 10.54
C ALA A 419 24.38 -15.69 10.28
N ARG A 420 24.86 -15.10 9.18
CA ARG A 420 26.30 -15.05 8.84
C ARG A 420 27.10 -14.26 9.87
N VAL A 421 26.64 -13.05 10.23
CA VAL A 421 27.31 -12.19 11.22
C VAL A 421 27.37 -12.85 12.60
N ARG A 422 26.33 -13.58 12.98
CA ARG A 422 26.24 -14.31 14.26
C ARG A 422 26.92 -15.68 14.23
N GLY A 423 27.40 -16.13 13.06
CA GLY A 423 28.05 -17.43 12.89
C GLY A 423 27.14 -18.64 13.14
N THR A 424 25.82 -18.50 12.98
CA THR A 424 24.86 -19.59 13.20
C THR A 424 24.71 -20.50 11.99
N ILE A 425 25.22 -20.07 10.84
CA ILE A 425 25.38 -20.86 9.62
C ILE A 425 26.83 -20.74 9.13
N ASP A 426 27.34 -21.81 8.52
CA ASP A 426 28.65 -21.80 7.90
C ASP A 426 28.62 -21.20 6.47
N GLN A 427 29.82 -21.03 5.90
CA GLN A 427 29.98 -20.43 4.57
C GLN A 427 29.40 -21.31 3.45
N GLU A 428 29.44 -22.63 3.60
CA GLU A 428 28.91 -23.56 2.60
C GLU A 428 27.38 -23.45 2.52
N LYS A 429 26.71 -23.50 3.67
CA LYS A 429 25.27 -23.30 3.77
C LYS A 429 24.86 -21.91 3.29
N PHE A 430 25.59 -20.86 3.67
CA PHE A 430 25.33 -19.50 3.18
C PHE A 430 25.44 -19.40 1.66
N ALA A 431 26.49 -19.98 1.05
CA ALA A 431 26.68 -19.97 -0.39
C ALA A 431 25.60 -20.76 -1.15
N GLY A 432 25.17 -21.91 -0.60
CA GLY A 432 24.03 -22.67 -1.12
C GLY A 432 22.75 -21.85 -1.11
N MET A 433 22.43 -21.23 0.03
CA MET A 433 21.26 -20.35 0.15
C MET A 433 21.33 -19.14 -0.80
N LEU A 434 22.51 -18.54 -0.99
CA LEU A 434 22.67 -17.44 -1.94
C LEU A 434 22.40 -17.88 -3.38
N THR A 435 22.78 -19.11 -3.72
CA THR A 435 22.48 -19.72 -5.02
C THR A 435 20.97 -19.94 -5.17
N ASP A 436 20.32 -20.56 -4.18
CA ASP A 436 18.87 -20.80 -4.19
C ASP A 436 18.08 -19.48 -4.32
N LEU A 437 18.51 -18.43 -3.60
CA LEU A 437 17.90 -17.10 -3.64
C LEU A 437 17.99 -16.47 -5.05
N ARG A 438 19.14 -16.62 -5.72
CA ARG A 438 19.37 -16.16 -7.10
C ARG A 438 18.56 -16.95 -8.13
N CYS A 439 18.18 -18.20 -7.85
CA CYS A 439 17.37 -19.04 -8.73
C CYS A 439 15.86 -18.74 -8.64
N LEU A 440 15.39 -18.06 -7.60
CA LEU A 440 13.96 -17.79 -7.40
C LEU A 440 13.28 -17.10 -8.61
N PRO A 441 13.87 -16.07 -9.27
CA PRO A 441 13.25 -15.45 -10.44
C PRO A 441 12.93 -16.47 -11.55
N ASP A 442 13.91 -17.27 -11.96
CA ASP A 442 13.76 -18.27 -13.02
C ASP A 442 12.72 -19.35 -12.62
N GLN A 443 12.72 -19.76 -11.35
CA GLN A 443 11.74 -20.71 -10.83
C GLN A 443 10.31 -20.16 -10.86
N ILE A 444 10.14 -18.87 -10.62
CA ILE A 444 8.84 -18.20 -10.72
C ILE A 444 8.39 -18.08 -12.17
N GLU A 445 9.30 -17.77 -13.11
CA GLU A 445 8.98 -17.77 -14.54
C GLU A 445 8.44 -19.14 -15.02
N LEU A 446 9.07 -20.23 -14.56
CA LEU A 446 8.59 -21.59 -14.84
C LEU A 446 7.16 -21.83 -14.31
N LEU A 447 6.84 -21.32 -13.12
CA LEU A 447 5.50 -21.44 -12.52
C LEU A 447 4.46 -20.60 -13.25
N LEU A 448 4.82 -19.38 -13.68
CA LEU A 448 3.94 -18.52 -14.48
C LEU A 448 3.59 -19.16 -15.84
N GLY A 449 4.47 -20.00 -16.37
CA GLY A 449 4.20 -20.84 -17.55
C GLY A 449 3.08 -21.87 -17.35
N GLN A 450 2.68 -22.18 -16.12
CA GLN A 450 1.64 -23.17 -15.80
C GLN A 450 0.23 -22.56 -15.63
N LYS A 451 0.04 -21.27 -15.94
CA LYS A 451 -1.21 -20.54 -15.70
C LYS A 451 -2.48 -21.21 -16.22
N GLU A 452 -2.42 -21.87 -17.39
CA GLU A 452 -3.60 -22.49 -18.03
C GLU A 452 -4.15 -23.65 -17.20
N LYS A 453 -3.27 -24.43 -16.57
CA LYS A 453 -3.67 -25.53 -15.68
C LYS A 453 -4.38 -24.99 -14.44
N ILE A 454 -3.85 -23.90 -13.87
CA ILE A 454 -4.41 -23.24 -12.70
C ILE A 454 -5.75 -22.58 -13.06
N GLN A 455 -5.85 -21.92 -14.21
CA GLN A 455 -7.08 -21.33 -14.72
C GLN A 455 -8.17 -22.40 -14.90
N HIS A 456 -7.84 -23.53 -15.53
CA HIS A 456 -8.79 -24.63 -15.72
C HIS A 456 -9.31 -25.18 -14.38
N PHE A 457 -8.42 -25.32 -13.39
CA PHE A 457 -8.81 -25.73 -12.05
C PHE A 457 -9.67 -24.67 -11.34
N ALA A 458 -9.28 -23.40 -11.38
CA ALA A 458 -10.00 -22.27 -10.79
C ALA A 458 -11.43 -22.17 -11.29
N ASN A 459 -11.69 -22.44 -12.57
CA ASN A 459 -13.03 -22.42 -13.16
C ASN A 459 -14.02 -23.36 -12.47
N ARG A 460 -13.55 -24.45 -11.84
CA ARG A 460 -14.40 -25.40 -11.08
C ARG A 460 -14.94 -24.80 -9.77
N TYR A 461 -14.28 -23.77 -9.25
CA TYR A 461 -14.56 -23.17 -7.94
C TYR A 461 -15.08 -21.74 -8.02
N VAL A 462 -15.42 -21.26 -9.22
CA VAL A 462 -16.08 -19.96 -9.43
C VAL A 462 -17.36 -19.85 -8.58
N GLY A 463 -18.12 -20.93 -8.44
CA GLY A 463 -19.36 -20.99 -7.65
C GLY A 463 -19.17 -21.31 -6.16
N ALA A 464 -17.94 -21.49 -5.68
CA ALA A 464 -17.69 -21.84 -4.29
C ALA A 464 -18.10 -20.70 -3.34
N ARG A 465 -18.54 -21.08 -2.13
CA ARG A 465 -18.87 -20.16 -1.05
C ARG A 465 -17.74 -20.07 -0.03
N ASP A 466 -17.21 -21.22 0.34
CA ASP A 466 -16.17 -21.38 1.35
C ASP A 466 -14.98 -22.16 0.79
N ILE A 467 -13.76 -21.67 1.04
CA ILE A 467 -12.50 -22.34 0.65
C ILE A 467 -11.49 -22.20 1.81
N PHE A 468 -11.01 -23.32 2.33
CA PHE A 468 -10.07 -23.34 3.45
C PHE A 468 -8.63 -23.56 2.99
N PHE A 469 -7.68 -22.93 3.67
CA PHE A 469 -6.24 -23.13 3.46
C PHE A 469 -5.63 -23.75 4.71
N ILE A 470 -4.75 -24.74 4.52
CA ILE A 470 -4.08 -25.41 5.64
C ILE A 470 -2.59 -25.57 5.38
N GLY A 471 -1.79 -25.36 6.42
CA GLY A 471 -0.35 -25.56 6.40
C GLY A 471 0.22 -25.67 7.80
N ARG A 472 1.51 -26.00 7.93
CA ARG A 472 2.22 -26.03 9.23
C ARG A 472 3.50 -25.21 9.12
N GLY A 473 3.94 -24.55 10.18
CA GLY A 473 5.19 -23.78 10.13
C GLY A 473 5.15 -22.71 9.02
N ILE A 474 6.16 -22.69 8.15
CA ILE A 474 6.23 -21.71 7.06
C ILE A 474 5.05 -21.85 6.08
N ASP A 475 4.53 -23.08 5.87
CA ASP A 475 3.37 -23.38 5.03
C ASP A 475 2.07 -22.78 5.62
N TYR A 476 1.97 -22.60 6.94
CA TYR A 476 0.83 -21.88 7.54
C TYR A 476 0.91 -20.38 7.23
N ALA A 477 2.11 -19.80 7.29
CA ALA A 477 2.31 -18.38 6.99
C ALA A 477 1.85 -18.04 5.56
N ILE A 478 2.19 -18.89 4.58
CA ILE A 478 1.73 -18.71 3.20
C ILE A 478 0.24 -19.05 2.99
N SER A 479 -0.31 -19.97 3.79
CA SER A 479 -1.75 -20.26 3.78
C SER A 479 -2.57 -19.01 4.12
N LEU A 480 -2.11 -18.21 5.10
CA LEU A 480 -2.75 -16.94 5.48
C LEU A 480 -2.80 -15.97 4.28
N GLU A 481 -1.71 -15.84 3.54
CA GLU A 481 -1.66 -14.96 2.38
C GLU A 481 -2.52 -15.46 1.22
N GLY A 482 -2.45 -16.76 0.89
CA GLY A 482 -3.28 -17.35 -0.16
C GLY A 482 -4.78 -17.18 0.12
N SER A 483 -5.17 -17.38 1.38
CA SER A 483 -6.54 -17.14 1.83
C SER A 483 -6.95 -15.67 1.75
N LEU A 484 -6.07 -14.75 2.17
CA LEU A 484 -6.33 -13.32 2.09
C LEU A 484 -6.52 -12.86 0.63
N LYS A 485 -5.64 -13.28 -0.29
CA LYS A 485 -5.77 -12.96 -1.71
C LYS A 485 -7.12 -13.41 -2.25
N LEU A 486 -7.50 -14.66 -2.02
CA LEU A 486 -8.77 -15.19 -2.50
C LEU A 486 -9.95 -14.38 -1.95
N LYS A 487 -9.94 -14.08 -0.64
CA LYS A 487 -10.99 -13.32 0.04
C LYS A 487 -11.12 -11.90 -0.52
N GLU A 488 -10.01 -11.20 -0.70
CA GLU A 488 -9.98 -9.79 -1.12
C GLU A 488 -10.61 -9.58 -2.50
N ILE A 489 -10.29 -10.44 -3.48
CA ILE A 489 -10.66 -10.19 -4.88
C ILE A 489 -11.83 -11.02 -5.39
N SER A 490 -12.12 -12.17 -4.78
CA SER A 490 -13.23 -13.04 -5.22
C SER A 490 -14.47 -12.96 -4.34
N TYR A 491 -14.32 -12.41 -3.12
CA TYR A 491 -15.32 -12.37 -2.06
C TYR A 491 -15.81 -13.75 -1.59
N ILE A 492 -15.09 -14.82 -1.94
CA ILE A 492 -15.28 -16.13 -1.34
C ILE A 492 -14.85 -16.04 0.12
N HIS A 493 -15.64 -16.63 1.00
CA HIS A 493 -15.25 -16.76 2.39
C HIS A 493 -14.08 -17.73 2.46
N SER A 494 -12.88 -17.18 2.64
CA SER A 494 -11.67 -17.97 2.76
C SER A 494 -11.04 -17.80 4.12
N GLU A 495 -10.55 -18.89 4.69
CA GLU A 495 -9.86 -18.87 5.96
C GLU A 495 -8.70 -19.84 5.97
N ALA A 496 -7.61 -19.45 6.64
CA ALA A 496 -6.41 -20.24 6.76
C ALA A 496 -6.22 -20.74 8.20
N TYR A 497 -5.84 -22.00 8.33
CA TYR A 497 -5.66 -22.66 9.61
C TYR A 497 -4.31 -23.36 9.68
N ALA A 498 -3.70 -23.33 10.87
CA ALA A 498 -2.63 -24.25 11.16
C ALA A 498 -3.20 -25.68 11.08
N ALA A 499 -2.64 -26.54 10.21
CA ALA A 499 -3.25 -27.83 9.90
C ALA A 499 -3.40 -28.74 11.14
N GLY A 500 -2.57 -28.55 12.17
CA GLY A 500 -2.70 -29.25 13.45
C GLY A 500 -3.95 -28.90 14.24
N GLU A 501 -4.49 -27.69 14.07
CA GLU A 501 -5.63 -27.18 14.83
C GLU A 501 -6.98 -27.66 14.28
N LEU A 502 -7.01 -28.28 13.10
CA LEU A 502 -8.27 -28.69 12.47
C LEU A 502 -9.17 -29.51 13.41
N LYS A 503 -8.60 -30.47 14.14
CA LYS A 503 -9.37 -31.33 15.06
C LYS A 503 -9.89 -30.62 16.31
N HIS A 504 -9.45 -29.40 16.58
CA HIS A 504 -9.84 -28.62 17.74
C HIS A 504 -11.11 -27.78 17.51
N GLY A 505 -11.80 -27.98 16.38
CA GLY A 505 -13.15 -27.47 16.14
C GLY A 505 -13.41 -27.20 14.66
N THR A 506 -12.47 -26.56 13.99
CA THR A 506 -12.58 -26.07 12.60
C THR A 506 -12.98 -27.16 11.59
N ILE A 507 -12.53 -28.39 11.81
CA ILE A 507 -12.82 -29.50 10.89
C ILE A 507 -14.33 -29.81 10.77
N SER A 508 -15.16 -29.30 11.70
CA SER A 508 -16.62 -29.38 11.62
C SER A 508 -17.22 -28.57 10.47
N LEU A 509 -16.49 -27.61 9.90
CA LEU A 509 -16.91 -26.83 8.73
C LEU A 509 -16.72 -27.56 7.40
N ILE A 510 -16.09 -28.75 7.41
CA ILE A 510 -15.85 -29.52 6.19
C ILE A 510 -17.11 -30.28 5.81
N GLU A 511 -17.61 -30.01 4.60
CA GLU A 511 -18.71 -30.71 3.95
C GLU A 511 -18.22 -31.43 2.69
N ASP A 512 -19.09 -32.25 2.09
CA ASP A 512 -18.77 -32.96 0.86
C ASP A 512 -18.54 -31.96 -0.30
N GLY A 513 -17.36 -32.05 -0.91
CA GLY A 513 -16.91 -31.16 -1.98
C GLY A 513 -16.28 -29.85 -1.52
N THR A 514 -16.20 -29.54 -0.22
CA THR A 514 -15.50 -28.34 0.29
C THR A 514 -14.04 -28.36 -0.18
N LEU A 515 -13.59 -27.29 -0.84
CA LEU A 515 -12.19 -27.18 -1.26
C LEU A 515 -11.30 -26.84 -0.06
N VAL A 516 -10.28 -27.69 0.14
CA VAL A 516 -9.19 -27.44 1.08
C VAL A 516 -7.88 -27.35 0.31
N VAL A 517 -7.24 -26.19 0.33
CA VAL A 517 -5.91 -25.96 -0.25
C VAL A 517 -4.85 -26.26 0.82
N ALA A 518 -4.09 -27.34 0.64
CA ALA A 518 -3.07 -27.80 1.58
C ALA A 518 -1.66 -27.51 1.09
N LEU A 519 -0.85 -26.84 1.91
CA LEU A 519 0.55 -26.56 1.62
C LEU A 519 1.45 -27.52 2.39
N ALA A 520 2.28 -28.26 1.65
CA ALA A 520 3.16 -29.30 2.17
C ALA A 520 4.54 -29.21 1.49
N THR A 521 5.28 -28.15 1.77
CA THR A 521 6.59 -27.91 1.14
C THR A 521 7.76 -28.28 2.05
N GLN A 522 7.53 -28.37 3.37
CA GLN A 522 8.60 -28.67 4.34
C GLN A 522 8.83 -30.18 4.51
N PRO A 523 10.05 -30.68 4.23
CA PRO A 523 10.37 -32.11 4.38
C PRO A 523 10.07 -32.67 5.78
N ASP A 524 10.45 -31.94 6.83
CA ASP A 524 10.30 -32.40 8.22
C ASP A 524 8.82 -32.48 8.69
N LEU A 525 7.94 -31.70 8.06
CA LEU A 525 6.52 -31.64 8.41
C LEU A 525 5.63 -32.36 7.39
N PHE A 526 6.19 -32.81 6.28
CA PHE A 526 5.46 -33.37 5.13
C PHE A 526 4.50 -34.50 5.53
N GLN A 527 4.98 -35.48 6.30
CA GLN A 527 4.14 -36.60 6.76
C GLN A 527 3.02 -36.15 7.71
N LYS A 528 3.27 -35.14 8.54
CA LYS A 528 2.25 -34.57 9.45
C LYS A 528 1.18 -33.84 8.66
N THR A 529 1.57 -33.08 7.63
CA THR A 529 0.62 -32.40 6.75
C THR A 529 -0.21 -33.40 5.95
N ILE A 530 0.38 -34.46 5.40
CA ILE A 530 -0.38 -35.55 4.74
C ILE A 530 -1.42 -36.15 5.68
N SER A 531 -1.08 -36.40 6.95
CA SER A 531 -2.06 -36.89 7.94
C SER A 531 -3.26 -35.94 8.06
N ASN A 532 -3.02 -34.62 8.09
CA ASN A 532 -4.10 -33.64 8.14
C ASN A 532 -4.93 -33.59 6.85
N MET A 533 -4.30 -33.77 5.68
CA MET A 533 -5.01 -33.88 4.41
C MET A 533 -5.95 -35.09 4.36
N VAL A 534 -5.47 -36.25 4.83
CA VAL A 534 -6.29 -37.47 4.94
C VAL A 534 -7.48 -37.23 5.87
N GLU A 535 -7.31 -36.48 6.95
CA GLU A 535 -8.38 -36.17 7.91
C GLU A 535 -9.49 -35.32 7.28
N VAL A 536 -9.16 -34.26 6.53
CA VAL A 536 -10.20 -33.46 5.85
C VAL A 536 -10.84 -34.23 4.70
N LYS A 537 -10.05 -35.01 3.96
CA LYS A 537 -10.56 -35.85 2.87
C LYS A 537 -11.54 -36.92 3.36
N ALA A 538 -11.27 -37.52 4.52
CA ALA A 538 -12.19 -38.46 5.17
C ALA A 538 -13.55 -37.85 5.57
N ARG A 539 -13.69 -36.52 5.50
CA ARG A 539 -14.92 -35.77 5.80
C ARG A 539 -15.55 -35.14 4.56
N GLY A 540 -15.09 -35.52 3.37
CA GLY A 540 -15.66 -35.08 2.10
C GLY A 540 -14.93 -33.91 1.44
N ALA A 541 -13.84 -33.40 2.02
CA ALA A 541 -13.07 -32.33 1.37
C ALA A 541 -12.48 -32.78 0.03
N PHE A 542 -12.54 -31.89 -0.96
CA PHE A 542 -11.69 -31.97 -2.14
C PHE A 542 -10.36 -31.28 -1.82
N VAL A 543 -9.25 -32.00 -1.92
CA VAL A 543 -7.95 -31.47 -1.48
C VAL A 543 -7.09 -31.05 -2.68
N MET A 544 -6.79 -29.75 -2.78
CA MET A 544 -5.75 -29.22 -3.65
C MET A 544 -4.45 -29.10 -2.86
N ALA A 545 -3.39 -29.80 -3.27
CA ALA A 545 -2.09 -29.73 -2.63
C ALA A 545 -1.11 -28.84 -3.40
N VAL A 546 -0.30 -28.05 -2.69
CA VAL A 546 0.89 -27.38 -3.22
C VAL A 546 2.12 -27.95 -2.52
N THR A 547 3.09 -28.46 -3.29
CA THR A 547 4.25 -29.18 -2.76
C THR A 547 5.44 -29.12 -3.71
N ILE A 548 6.62 -29.50 -3.24
CA ILE A 548 7.85 -29.53 -4.03
C ILE A 548 7.82 -30.70 -5.03
N GLU A 549 8.43 -30.53 -6.19
CA GLU A 549 8.72 -31.61 -7.14
C GLU A 549 9.35 -32.83 -6.44
N GLY A 550 8.96 -34.04 -6.85
CA GLY A 550 9.44 -35.29 -6.23
C GLY A 550 8.60 -35.81 -5.05
N ASN A 551 7.78 -34.97 -4.39
CA ASN A 551 6.92 -35.37 -3.27
C ASN A 551 5.68 -36.19 -3.67
N LYS A 552 5.86 -37.22 -4.51
CA LYS A 552 4.77 -38.01 -5.12
C LYS A 552 3.84 -38.72 -4.15
N ALA A 553 4.29 -38.99 -2.91
CA ALA A 553 3.44 -39.61 -1.89
C ALA A 553 2.16 -38.81 -1.58
N ILE A 554 2.18 -37.48 -1.82
CA ILE A 554 1.04 -36.59 -1.59
C ILE A 554 -0.15 -36.86 -2.50
N GLU A 555 0.07 -37.44 -3.68
CA GLU A 555 -0.98 -37.76 -4.66
C GLU A 555 -2.00 -38.77 -4.11
N LYS A 556 -1.63 -39.53 -3.07
CA LYS A 556 -2.57 -40.43 -2.37
C LYS A 556 -3.56 -39.70 -1.46
N ALA A 557 -3.21 -38.50 -1.01
CA ALA A 557 -3.99 -37.69 -0.07
C ALA A 557 -4.60 -36.44 -0.70
N ALA A 558 -4.25 -36.11 -1.94
CA ALA A 558 -4.74 -34.97 -2.70
C ALA A 558 -5.61 -35.41 -3.89
N ASP A 559 -6.50 -34.55 -4.33
CA ASP A 559 -7.32 -34.71 -5.54
C ASP A 559 -6.79 -33.88 -6.71
N TYR A 560 -6.03 -32.83 -6.41
CA TYR A 560 -5.28 -32.03 -7.38
C TYR A 560 -3.94 -31.63 -6.76
N VAL A 561 -2.85 -31.69 -7.53
CA VAL A 561 -1.50 -31.36 -7.02
C VAL A 561 -0.84 -30.35 -7.92
N ILE A 562 -0.37 -29.26 -7.32
CA ILE A 562 0.54 -28.30 -7.93
C ILE A 562 1.94 -28.56 -7.39
N TYR A 563 2.87 -28.79 -8.32
CA TYR A 563 4.29 -28.96 -8.02
C TYR A 563 5.01 -27.62 -8.21
N ILE A 564 5.79 -27.23 -7.21
CA ILE A 564 6.75 -26.13 -7.28
C ILE A 564 8.18 -26.66 -7.39
N PRO A 565 9.10 -25.95 -8.06
CA PRO A 565 10.51 -26.33 -8.11
C PRO A 565 11.13 -26.54 -6.73
N GLU A 566 12.13 -27.41 -6.65
CA GLU A 566 12.94 -27.58 -5.44
C GLU A 566 13.77 -26.33 -5.14
N THR A 567 13.76 -25.89 -3.89
CA THR A 567 14.51 -24.73 -3.41
C THR A 567 14.79 -24.90 -1.91
N ASN A 568 15.53 -23.97 -1.33
CA ASN A 568 15.73 -23.96 0.12
C ASN A 568 14.37 -23.98 0.87
N PRO A 569 14.20 -24.83 1.90
CA PRO A 569 12.94 -24.88 2.65
C PRO A 569 12.44 -23.52 3.16
N TYR A 570 13.36 -22.60 3.49
CA TYR A 570 13.01 -21.24 3.93
C TYR A 570 12.49 -20.32 2.82
N PHE A 571 12.74 -20.64 1.55
CA PHE A 571 12.34 -19.82 0.39
C PHE A 571 11.12 -20.36 -0.37
N THR A 572 10.62 -21.53 0.03
CA THR A 572 9.46 -22.20 -0.57
C THR A 572 8.23 -21.30 -0.70
N ASN A 573 7.99 -20.40 0.27
CA ASN A 573 6.87 -19.45 0.24
C ASN A 573 6.92 -18.48 -0.96
N SER A 574 8.11 -18.14 -1.48
CA SER A 574 8.25 -17.30 -2.68
C SER A 574 7.79 -18.00 -3.95
N LEU A 575 7.83 -19.33 -3.97
CA LEU A 575 7.35 -20.13 -5.09
C LEU A 575 5.88 -20.52 -4.90
N ALA A 576 5.51 -20.94 -3.68
CA ALA A 576 4.16 -21.40 -3.36
C ALA A 576 3.10 -20.29 -3.50
N ILE A 577 3.45 -19.02 -3.30
CA ILE A 577 2.50 -17.91 -3.46
C ILE A 577 2.00 -17.72 -4.90
N ILE A 578 2.85 -18.01 -5.90
CA ILE A 578 2.56 -17.76 -7.31
C ILE A 578 1.32 -18.52 -7.79
N PRO A 579 1.20 -19.85 -7.61
CA PRO A 579 0.00 -20.55 -8.01
C PRO A 579 -1.24 -20.14 -7.19
N LEU A 580 -1.08 -19.71 -5.93
CA LEU A 580 -2.21 -19.26 -5.10
C LEU A 580 -2.75 -17.90 -5.55
N GLN A 581 -1.87 -16.98 -5.95
CA GLN A 581 -2.24 -15.69 -6.55
C GLN A 581 -2.95 -15.90 -7.89
N LEU A 582 -2.41 -16.76 -8.76
CA LEU A 582 -3.05 -17.10 -10.04
C LEU A 582 -4.42 -17.77 -9.84
N PHE A 583 -4.52 -18.70 -8.88
CA PHE A 583 -5.79 -19.33 -8.53
C PHE A 583 -6.82 -18.28 -8.09
N SER A 584 -6.43 -17.40 -7.16
CA SER A 584 -7.30 -16.31 -6.66
C SER A 584 -7.75 -15.37 -7.79
N TYR A 585 -6.81 -14.99 -8.66
CA TYR A 585 -7.08 -14.14 -9.82
C TYR A 585 -8.12 -14.78 -10.75
N TYR A 586 -7.91 -16.02 -11.16
CA TYR A 586 -8.81 -16.69 -12.11
C TYR A 586 -10.20 -16.98 -11.50
N VAL A 587 -10.28 -17.31 -10.21
CA VAL A 587 -11.57 -17.45 -9.52
C VAL A 587 -12.32 -16.12 -9.52
N ALA A 588 -11.66 -15.01 -9.21
CA ALA A 588 -12.29 -13.69 -9.18
C ALA A 588 -12.74 -13.20 -10.57
N VAL A 589 -11.89 -13.37 -11.60
CA VAL A 589 -12.25 -13.06 -12.98
C VAL A 589 -13.43 -13.90 -13.43
N GLY A 590 -13.45 -15.21 -13.13
CA GLY A 590 -14.56 -16.09 -13.45
C GLY A 590 -15.87 -15.71 -12.76
N ARG A 591 -15.79 -15.04 -11.59
CA ARG A 591 -16.94 -14.47 -10.87
C ARG A 591 -17.35 -13.09 -11.35
N GLY A 592 -16.65 -12.51 -12.33
CA GLY A 592 -16.89 -11.15 -12.82
C GLY A 592 -16.55 -10.06 -11.79
N CYS A 593 -15.62 -10.33 -10.86
CA CYS A 593 -15.17 -9.35 -9.87
C CYS A 593 -14.14 -8.39 -10.47
N ASP A 594 -14.11 -7.14 -9.98
CA ASP A 594 -13.05 -6.18 -10.29
C ASP A 594 -11.80 -6.50 -9.46
N VAL A 595 -10.83 -7.19 -10.09
CA VAL A 595 -9.60 -7.67 -9.42
C VAL A 595 -8.59 -6.56 -9.13
N ASP A 596 -8.63 -5.46 -9.90
CA ASP A 596 -7.74 -4.32 -9.68
C ASP A 596 -8.28 -3.42 -8.56
N LYS A 597 -9.62 -3.28 -8.48
CA LYS A 597 -10.34 -2.41 -7.53
C LYS A 597 -11.48 -3.15 -6.83
N PRO A 598 -11.17 -4.11 -5.94
CA PRO A 598 -12.17 -4.82 -5.15
C PRO A 598 -12.99 -3.85 -4.28
N ARG A 599 -14.28 -4.15 -4.12
CA ARG A 599 -15.21 -3.32 -3.35
C ARG A 599 -14.77 -3.17 -1.90
N ASN A 600 -15.07 -2.03 -1.30
CA ASN A 600 -14.80 -1.70 0.11
C ASN A 600 -13.31 -1.67 0.50
N LEU A 601 -12.39 -1.81 -0.46
CA LEU A 601 -10.95 -1.76 -0.23
C LEU A 601 -10.30 -0.59 -0.99
N ALA A 602 -9.20 -0.10 -0.42
CA ALA A 602 -8.29 0.86 -1.02
C ALA A 602 -6.86 0.33 -0.96
N LYS A 603 -5.99 0.75 -1.88
CA LYS A 603 -4.59 0.27 -1.95
C LYS A 603 -3.79 0.53 -0.68
N SER A 604 -4.05 1.65 -0.02
CA SER A 604 -3.42 2.02 1.25
C SER A 604 -4.43 2.62 2.21
N VAL A 605 -4.36 2.17 3.46
CA VAL A 605 -5.17 2.61 4.61
C VAL A 605 -4.35 3.62 5.40
N THR A 606 -4.70 4.89 5.22
CA THR A 606 -3.91 6.05 5.68
C THR A 606 -4.63 6.89 6.72
N VAL A 607 -5.73 6.36 7.21
CA VAL A 607 -6.55 6.90 8.29
C VAL A 607 -6.89 5.71 9.17
N GLU A 608 -7.01 5.96 10.46
CA GLU A 608 -7.49 4.98 11.43
C GLU A 608 -9.02 4.84 11.38
#